data_AF-A0A946FAX8-F1
#
_entry.id   AF-A0A946FAX8-F1
#
_cell.length_a   1.000
_cell.length_b   1.000
_cell.length_c   1.000
_cell.angle_alpha   90.00
_cell.angle_beta   90.00
_cell.angle_gamma   90.00
#
_symmetry.space_group_name_H-M   'P 1'
#
loop_
_entity.id
_entity.type
_entity.pdbx_description
1 polymer ?
#
loop_
_entity_poly.entity_id
_entity_poly.type
_entity_poly.pdbx_seq_one_letter_code
_entity_poly.pdbx_strand_id
1 'polypeptide(L)'
;MPAFLLAHLATQPVGGTRETPQWLSAAGLTQALLIIGLLQVVTATVAVSMTDGGLTGTIRSNLSLLLETIYGARSSHGPDAVTDVVDIVDFWGALVLGAILAVIAMTHATMGTLAQGLVASNTTPLRPSPSFWRLRLPAWPAILAMLLGLTVFILDTISDGPSDSLCFLIYLFSGFFLVLCVGFLLQGLAVLHALTRGMGAQPFILAGSYMVVLVFQPFGAMVFAAIGFAERWANFRERFGVDLDTSMED
;
A
#
# COMPACT_ATOMS: atom_id res chain seq x y z
N MET A 1 -12.64 10.24 -7.57
CA MET A 1 -12.10 11.51 -7.03
C MET A 1 -10.62 11.40 -6.64
N PRO A 2 -10.16 10.43 -5.83
CA PRO A 2 -8.78 10.46 -5.33
C PRO A 2 -7.71 10.21 -6.40
N ALA A 3 -8.01 9.39 -7.43
CA ALA A 3 -7.11 9.17 -8.56
C ALA A 3 -6.89 10.44 -9.39
N PHE A 4 -7.93 11.27 -9.53
CA PHE A 4 -7.84 12.57 -10.19
C PHE A 4 -6.95 13.53 -9.40
N LEU A 5 -7.08 13.56 -8.07
CA LEU A 5 -6.25 14.41 -7.22
C LEU A 5 -4.78 14.00 -7.28
N LEU A 6 -4.49 12.70 -7.24
CA LEU A 6 -3.12 12.19 -7.42
C LEU A 6 -2.58 12.49 -8.83
N ALA A 7 -3.38 12.29 -9.88
CA ALA A 7 -3.00 12.64 -11.24
C ALA A 7 -2.74 14.15 -11.40
N HIS A 8 -3.55 14.99 -10.75
CA HIS A 8 -3.37 16.43 -10.73
C HIS A 8 -2.06 16.83 -10.03
N LEU A 9 -1.83 16.34 -8.81
CA LEU A 9 -0.56 16.54 -8.09
C LEU A 9 0.64 15.94 -8.83
N ALA A 10 0.41 14.91 -9.63
CA ALA A 10 1.43 14.26 -10.43
C ALA A 10 1.82 15.07 -11.67
N THR A 11 0.92 15.89 -12.22
CA THR A 11 1.07 16.57 -13.51
C THR A 11 1.18 18.09 -13.41
N GLN A 12 0.83 18.70 -12.27
CA GLN A 12 0.88 20.14 -12.07
C GLN A 12 2.04 20.57 -11.16
N PRO A 13 2.68 21.72 -11.45
CA PRO A 13 3.69 22.27 -10.56
C PRO A 13 3.01 22.73 -9.27
N VAL A 14 3.66 22.44 -8.14
CA VAL A 14 3.17 22.86 -6.81
C VAL A 14 3.72 24.24 -6.40
N GLY A 15 4.62 24.80 -7.20
CA GLY A 15 5.21 26.12 -6.99
C GLY A 15 6.24 26.47 -8.07
N GLY A 16 7.04 27.50 -7.80
CA GLY A 16 8.07 27.98 -8.72
C GLY A 16 7.53 28.96 -9.78
N THR A 17 8.40 29.35 -10.70
CA THR A 17 8.06 30.20 -11.86
C THR A 17 7.71 29.32 -13.06
N ARG A 18 7.17 29.92 -14.13
CA ARG A 18 6.93 29.19 -15.40
C ARG A 18 8.22 28.62 -16.00
N GLU A 19 9.35 29.29 -15.75
CA GLU A 19 10.67 28.89 -16.25
C GLU A 19 11.32 27.82 -15.37
N THR A 20 11.06 27.86 -14.06
CA THR A 20 11.58 26.88 -13.09
C THR A 20 10.44 26.30 -12.24
N PRO A 21 9.57 25.46 -12.82
CA PRO A 21 8.47 24.86 -12.10
C PRO A 21 8.98 23.91 -11.01
N GLN A 22 8.41 24.01 -9.81
CA GLN A 22 8.70 23.09 -8.70
C GLN A 22 7.65 21.98 -8.68
N TRP A 23 8.12 20.75 -8.59
CA TRP A 23 7.29 19.56 -8.60
C TRP A 23 7.37 18.86 -7.25
N LEU A 24 6.30 18.15 -6.87
CA LEU A 24 6.39 17.24 -5.72
C LEU A 24 7.48 16.21 -5.97
N SER A 25 8.19 15.80 -4.92
CA SER A 25 9.11 14.67 -5.00
C SER A 25 8.34 13.35 -5.09
N ALA A 26 9.02 12.24 -5.41
CA ALA A 26 8.43 10.91 -5.31
C ALA A 26 7.88 10.66 -3.89
N ALA A 27 8.65 11.06 -2.87
CA ALA A 27 8.23 10.98 -1.46
C ALA A 27 7.00 11.85 -1.16
N GLY A 28 6.91 13.04 -1.76
CA GLY A 28 5.74 13.91 -1.63
C GLY A 28 4.47 13.28 -2.23
N LEU A 29 4.58 12.67 -3.41
CA LEU A 29 3.47 11.93 -4.01
C LEU A 29 3.06 10.71 -3.17
N THR A 30 4.03 9.93 -2.68
CA THR A 30 3.73 8.77 -1.84
C THR A 30 3.06 9.20 -0.53
N GLN A 31 3.48 10.33 0.08
CA GLN A 31 2.78 10.87 1.26
C GLN A 31 1.34 11.28 0.95
N ALA A 32 1.10 11.96 -0.18
CA ALA A 32 -0.26 12.30 -0.60
C ALA A 32 -1.11 11.04 -0.79
N LEU A 33 -0.56 10.00 -1.41
CA LEU A 33 -1.21 8.70 -1.56
C LEU A 33 -1.56 8.08 -0.20
N LEU A 34 -0.63 8.09 0.75
CA LEU A 34 -0.87 7.55 2.10
C LEU A 34 -1.97 8.32 2.81
N ILE A 35 -1.94 9.66 2.78
CA ILE A 35 -2.98 10.50 3.41
C ILE A 35 -4.36 10.21 2.80
N ILE A 36 -4.43 10.14 1.47
CA ILE A 36 -5.66 9.77 0.76
C ILE A 36 -6.14 8.38 1.19
N GLY A 37 -5.24 7.39 1.25
CA GLY A 37 -5.57 6.04 1.66
C GLY A 37 -6.10 5.99 3.11
N LEU A 38 -5.49 6.73 4.03
CA LEU A 38 -5.97 6.84 5.42
C LEU A 38 -7.37 7.45 5.49
N LEU A 39 -7.65 8.51 4.72
CA LEU A 39 -8.98 9.10 4.63
C LEU A 39 -10.02 8.12 4.03
N GLN A 40 -9.61 7.33 3.04
CA GLN A 40 -10.45 6.27 2.47
C GLN A 40 -10.76 5.17 3.48
N VAL A 41 -9.80 4.79 4.34
CA VAL A 41 -10.04 3.85 5.44
C VAL A 41 -11.09 4.39 6.39
N VAL A 42 -11.01 5.66 6.80
CA VAL A 42 -12.04 6.28 7.66
C VAL A 42 -13.40 6.24 6.97
N THR A 43 -13.46 6.70 5.71
CA THR A 43 -14.73 6.80 4.98
C THR A 43 -15.36 5.43 4.76
N ALA A 44 -14.57 4.43 4.37
CA ALA A 44 -15.05 3.07 4.16
C ALA A 44 -15.50 2.44 5.48
N THR A 45 -14.72 2.59 6.55
CA THR A 45 -15.05 2.04 7.86
C THR A 45 -16.36 2.62 8.39
N VAL A 46 -16.53 3.96 8.31
CA VAL A 46 -17.78 4.62 8.71
C VAL A 46 -18.94 4.19 7.82
N ALA A 47 -18.78 4.19 6.49
CA ALA A 47 -19.85 3.82 5.57
C ALA A 47 -20.34 2.38 5.80
N VAL A 48 -19.44 1.44 6.02
CA VAL A 48 -19.81 0.04 6.27
C VAL A 48 -20.39 -0.14 7.68
N SER A 49 -19.93 0.63 8.68
CA SER A 49 -20.50 0.57 10.04
C SER A 49 -21.98 0.95 10.12
N MET A 50 -22.49 1.70 9.13
CA MET A 50 -23.88 2.13 9.06
C MET A 50 -24.82 1.09 8.43
N THR A 51 -24.32 -0.08 8.04
CA THR A 51 -25.12 -1.16 7.46
C THR A 51 -25.75 -2.04 8.56
N ASP A 52 -26.85 -2.75 8.24
CA ASP A 52 -27.60 -3.56 9.21
C ASP A 52 -26.79 -4.70 9.85
N GLY A 53 -25.68 -5.11 9.25
CA GLY A 53 -24.73 -6.09 9.80
C GLY A 53 -23.44 -5.49 10.35
N GLY A 54 -23.30 -4.16 10.32
CA GLY A 54 -22.06 -3.46 10.61
C GLY A 54 -20.89 -3.91 9.72
N LEU A 55 -19.67 -3.62 10.18
CA LEU A 55 -18.44 -3.95 9.45
C LEU A 55 -18.22 -5.47 9.32
N THR A 56 -18.24 -6.18 10.45
CA THR A 56 -18.01 -7.62 10.49
C THR A 56 -19.06 -8.39 9.68
N GLY A 57 -20.35 -8.04 9.81
CA GLY A 57 -21.42 -8.70 9.07
C GLY A 57 -21.33 -8.46 7.56
N THR A 58 -20.96 -7.24 7.14
CA THR A 58 -20.77 -6.93 5.71
C THR A 58 -19.55 -7.65 5.13
N ILE A 59 -18.42 -7.69 5.84
CA ILE A 59 -17.23 -8.41 5.38
C ILE A 59 -17.54 -9.90 5.24
N ARG A 60 -18.15 -10.50 6.28
CA ARG A 60 -18.51 -11.92 6.30
C ARG A 60 -19.49 -12.28 5.18
N SER A 61 -20.51 -11.47 4.93
CA SER A 61 -21.49 -11.74 3.87
C SER A 61 -20.88 -11.65 2.47
N ASN A 62 -20.04 -10.65 2.21
CA ASN A 62 -19.38 -10.49 0.91
C ASN A 62 -18.33 -11.57 0.67
N LEU A 63 -17.54 -11.95 1.69
CA LEU A 63 -16.58 -13.05 1.55
C LEU A 63 -17.28 -14.38 1.30
N SER A 64 -18.38 -14.65 2.01
CA SER A 64 -19.19 -15.86 1.79
C SER A 64 -19.69 -15.94 0.34
N LEU A 65 -20.22 -14.82 -0.19
CA LEU A 65 -20.69 -14.74 -1.57
C LEU A 65 -19.56 -14.92 -2.59
N LEU A 66 -18.40 -14.31 -2.34
CA LEU A 66 -17.22 -14.42 -3.21
C LEU A 66 -16.70 -15.86 -3.25
N LEU A 67 -16.58 -16.52 -2.09
CA LEU A 67 -16.14 -17.91 -2.01
C LEU A 67 -17.14 -18.87 -2.67
N GLU A 68 -18.44 -18.64 -2.50
CA GLU A 68 -19.48 -19.39 -3.20
C GLU A 68 -19.38 -19.21 -4.73
N THR A 69 -19.10 -18.00 -5.20
CA THR A 69 -18.98 -17.68 -6.63
C THR A 69 -17.71 -18.28 -7.24
N ILE A 70 -16.56 -18.16 -6.57
CA ILE A 70 -15.26 -18.59 -7.10
C ILE A 70 -15.08 -20.11 -7.00
N TYR A 71 -15.44 -20.69 -5.85
CA TYR A 71 -15.16 -22.09 -5.55
C TYR A 71 -16.38 -23.00 -5.69
N GLY A 72 -17.58 -22.45 -5.93
CA GLY A 72 -18.81 -23.24 -5.92
C GLY A 72 -18.99 -23.98 -4.60
N ALA A 73 -18.57 -23.37 -3.48
CA ALA A 73 -18.20 -24.05 -2.24
C ALA A 73 -19.33 -24.83 -1.53
N ARG A 74 -20.59 -24.76 -2.01
CA ARG A 74 -21.67 -25.65 -1.56
C ARG A 74 -21.83 -26.92 -2.39
N SER A 75 -21.20 -27.02 -3.55
CA SER A 75 -21.53 -28.03 -4.57
C SER A 75 -20.58 -29.23 -4.61
N SER A 76 -19.37 -29.16 -4.03
CA SER A 76 -18.32 -30.14 -4.32
C SER A 76 -17.60 -30.76 -3.12
N HIS A 77 -17.71 -30.22 -1.90
CA HIS A 77 -17.01 -30.74 -0.72
C HIS A 77 -17.98 -30.89 0.46
N GLY A 78 -17.83 -31.97 1.24
CA GLY A 78 -18.74 -32.39 2.31
C GLY A 78 -18.82 -31.42 3.51
N PRO A 79 -19.46 -31.83 4.62
CA PRO A 79 -19.70 -30.99 5.81
C PRO A 79 -18.47 -30.23 6.33
N ASP A 80 -17.27 -30.81 6.15
CA ASP A 80 -16.00 -30.26 6.62
C ASP A 80 -15.54 -29.01 5.83
N ALA A 81 -16.01 -28.82 4.59
CA ALA A 81 -15.63 -27.65 3.79
C ALA A 81 -16.30 -26.35 4.25
N VAL A 82 -17.42 -26.43 4.97
CA VAL A 82 -18.11 -25.26 5.53
C VAL A 82 -17.33 -24.71 6.72
N THR A 83 -16.74 -25.57 7.54
CA THR A 83 -15.85 -25.19 8.64
C THR A 83 -14.57 -24.52 8.14
N ASP A 84 -13.95 -25.04 7.07
CA ASP A 84 -12.76 -24.43 6.46
C ASP A 84 -13.02 -23.01 5.93
N VAL A 85 -14.20 -22.77 5.36
CA VAL A 85 -14.58 -21.45 4.85
C VAL A 85 -14.75 -20.43 5.97
N VAL A 86 -15.32 -20.82 7.11
CA VAL A 86 -15.49 -19.93 8.27
C VAL A 86 -14.12 -19.54 8.83
N ASP A 87 -13.20 -20.49 8.96
CA ASP A 87 -11.84 -20.23 9.47
C ASP A 87 -11.05 -19.31 8.55
N ILE A 88 -11.19 -19.48 7.22
CA ILE A 88 -10.61 -18.56 6.23
C ILE A 88 -11.21 -17.16 6.38
N VAL A 89 -12.54 -17.05 6.48
CA VAL A 89 -13.23 -15.76 6.61
C VAL A 89 -12.82 -15.06 7.91
N ASP A 90 -12.66 -15.78 9.00
CA ASP A 90 -12.28 -15.21 10.29
C ASP A 90 -10.80 -14.81 10.32
N PHE A 91 -9.91 -15.59 9.72
CA PHE A 91 -8.50 -15.22 9.52
C PHE A 91 -8.36 -13.94 8.68
N TRP A 92 -9.11 -13.86 7.58
CA TRP A 92 -9.04 -12.72 6.66
C TRP A 92 -9.84 -11.51 7.15
N GLY A 93 -10.82 -11.70 8.02
CA GLY A 93 -11.78 -10.67 8.43
C GLY A 93 -11.08 -9.35 8.75
N ALA A 94 -10.19 -9.35 9.74
CA ALA A 94 -9.46 -8.16 10.21
C ALA A 94 -8.58 -7.50 9.13
N LEU A 95 -8.10 -8.28 8.17
CA LEU A 95 -7.17 -7.84 7.13
C LEU A 95 -7.86 -7.39 5.84
N VAL A 96 -9.07 -7.88 5.56
CA VAL A 96 -9.75 -7.71 4.25
C VAL A 96 -9.97 -6.25 3.91
N LEU A 97 -10.50 -5.45 4.85
CA LEU A 97 -10.75 -4.04 4.57
C LEU A 97 -9.45 -3.31 4.24
N GLY A 98 -8.41 -3.52 5.05
CA GLY A 98 -7.10 -2.91 4.82
C GLY A 98 -6.42 -3.41 3.55
N ALA A 99 -6.56 -4.68 3.21
CA ALA A 99 -6.02 -5.27 1.99
C ALA A 99 -6.70 -4.70 0.73
N ILE A 100 -8.04 -4.60 0.73
CA ILE A 100 -8.79 -3.97 -0.36
C ILE A 100 -8.33 -2.51 -0.53
N LEU A 101 -8.21 -1.76 0.56
CA LEU A 101 -7.82 -0.36 0.50
C LEU A 101 -6.34 -0.19 0.11
N ALA A 102 -5.45 -1.10 0.50
CA ALA A 102 -4.07 -1.14 0.04
C ALA A 102 -4.00 -1.40 -1.48
N VAL A 103 -4.81 -2.32 -2.00
CA VAL A 103 -4.93 -2.58 -3.45
C VAL A 103 -5.49 -1.35 -4.18
N ILE A 104 -6.50 -0.69 -3.60
CA ILE A 104 -7.05 0.55 -4.15
C ILE A 104 -5.98 1.63 -4.18
N ALA A 105 -5.21 1.82 -3.10
CA ALA A 105 -4.12 2.79 -3.06
C ALA A 105 -3.05 2.48 -4.12
N MET A 106 -2.65 1.21 -4.28
CA MET A 106 -1.74 0.80 -5.36
C MET A 106 -2.32 1.09 -6.74
N THR A 107 -3.60 0.83 -6.95
CA THR A 107 -4.30 1.14 -8.21
C THR A 107 -4.26 2.64 -8.51
N HIS A 108 -4.47 3.48 -7.48
CA HIS A 108 -4.37 4.94 -7.61
C HIS A 108 -2.97 5.39 -8.00
N ALA A 109 -1.92 4.78 -7.43
CA ALA A 109 -0.54 5.04 -7.81
C ALA A 109 -0.30 4.68 -9.28
N THR A 110 -0.74 3.49 -9.72
CA THR A 110 -0.63 3.03 -11.11
C THR A 110 -1.37 3.96 -12.06
N MET A 111 -2.61 4.35 -11.76
CA MET A 111 -3.38 5.30 -12.57
C MET A 111 -2.68 6.66 -12.67
N GLY A 112 -2.07 7.15 -11.60
CA GLY A 112 -1.26 8.38 -11.61
C GLY A 112 -0.07 8.29 -12.57
N THR A 113 0.66 7.16 -12.55
CA THR A 113 1.79 6.94 -13.47
C THR A 113 1.36 6.79 -14.93
N LEU A 114 0.23 6.11 -15.19
CA LEU A 114 -0.34 5.99 -16.54
C LEU A 114 -0.80 7.35 -17.07
N ALA A 115 -1.46 8.15 -16.23
CA ALA A 115 -1.86 9.50 -16.59
C ALA A 115 -0.64 10.36 -16.95
N GLN A 116 0.46 10.30 -16.17
CA GLN A 116 1.70 10.99 -16.51
C GLN A 116 2.24 10.56 -17.88
N GLY A 117 2.25 9.26 -18.18
CA GLY A 117 2.70 8.73 -19.47
C GLY A 117 1.84 9.19 -20.66
N LEU A 118 0.51 9.18 -20.51
CA LEU A 118 -0.43 9.62 -21.56
C LEU A 118 -0.37 11.12 -21.82
N VAL A 119 -0.14 11.94 -20.79
CA VAL A 119 -0.01 13.38 -21.01
C VAL A 119 1.37 13.66 -21.65
N ALA A 120 2.42 12.91 -21.29
CA ALA A 120 3.78 13.08 -21.82
C ALA A 120 3.88 12.82 -23.34
N SER A 121 2.97 12.04 -23.92
CA SER A 121 2.94 11.84 -25.38
C SER A 121 2.45 13.07 -26.16
N ASN A 122 1.82 14.06 -25.51
CA ASN A 122 1.29 15.26 -26.15
C ASN A 122 2.18 16.49 -25.88
N THR A 123 3.41 16.49 -26.43
CA THR A 123 4.38 17.60 -26.72
C THR A 123 4.59 18.75 -25.71
N THR A 124 3.89 18.78 -24.59
CA THR A 124 3.98 19.81 -23.56
C THR A 124 4.97 19.31 -22.52
N PRO A 125 5.92 20.14 -22.03
CA PRO A 125 6.90 19.69 -21.05
C PRO A 125 6.17 19.36 -19.74
N LEU A 126 5.84 18.08 -19.56
CA LEU A 126 5.36 17.56 -18.29
C LEU A 126 6.54 17.25 -17.40
N ARG A 127 6.24 17.34 -16.11
CA ARG A 127 7.10 16.96 -15.00
C ARG A 127 8.08 15.84 -15.40
N PRO A 128 9.40 16.05 -15.21
CA PRO A 128 10.39 15.00 -15.34
C PRO A 128 10.02 13.79 -14.48
N SER A 129 10.16 12.58 -15.02
CA SER A 129 9.85 11.35 -14.30
C SER A 129 10.54 11.36 -12.92
N PRO A 130 9.80 11.18 -11.81
CA PRO A 130 10.40 11.20 -10.48
C PRO A 130 11.46 10.12 -10.37
N SER A 131 12.62 10.44 -9.79
CA SER A 131 13.66 9.45 -9.50
C SER A 131 13.18 8.50 -8.39
N PHE A 132 12.52 7.41 -8.78
CA PHE A 132 11.92 6.44 -7.85
C PHE A 132 12.96 5.85 -6.90
N TRP A 133 14.18 5.61 -7.39
CA TRP A 133 15.30 5.15 -6.57
C TRP A 133 15.71 6.13 -5.45
N ARG A 134 15.31 7.41 -5.51
CA ARG A 134 15.51 8.42 -4.45
C ARG A 134 14.37 8.46 -3.44
N LEU A 135 13.33 7.64 -3.58
CA LEU A 135 12.19 7.61 -2.65
C LEU A 135 12.67 7.31 -1.23
N ARG A 136 12.48 8.29 -0.33
CA ARG A 136 12.67 8.17 1.12
C ARG A 136 11.48 8.81 1.81
N LEU A 137 10.73 8.04 2.58
CA LEU A 137 9.61 8.54 3.36
C LEU A 137 10.11 9.31 4.60
N PRO A 138 9.36 10.35 5.04
CA PRO A 138 9.63 11.02 6.30
C PRO A 138 9.38 10.11 7.50
N ALA A 139 9.58 10.63 8.72
CA ALA A 139 9.46 9.85 9.96
C ALA A 139 8.05 9.42 10.30
N TRP A 140 7.08 10.27 10.00
CA TRP A 140 5.72 10.13 10.50
C TRP A 140 5.05 8.79 10.09
N PRO A 141 5.18 8.26 8.86
CA PRO A 141 4.54 7.00 8.50
C PRO A 141 5.10 5.84 9.33
N ALA A 142 6.41 5.84 9.59
CA ALA A 142 7.09 4.77 10.31
C ALA A 142 6.70 4.77 11.79
N ILE A 143 6.68 5.95 12.41
CA ILE A 143 6.24 6.12 13.80
C ILE A 143 4.76 5.72 13.92
N LEU A 144 3.92 6.21 13.01
CA LEU A 144 2.49 5.91 13.02
C LEU A 144 2.21 4.42 12.83
N ALA A 145 2.90 3.76 11.89
CA ALA A 145 2.75 2.32 11.69
C ALA A 145 3.17 1.50 12.91
N MET A 146 4.26 1.88 13.59
CA MET A 146 4.68 1.22 14.82
C MET A 146 3.64 1.38 15.93
N LEU A 147 3.11 2.60 16.13
CA LEU A 147 2.08 2.87 17.13
C LEU A 147 0.78 2.11 16.81
N LEU A 148 0.35 2.10 15.55
CA LEU A 148 -0.86 1.38 15.12
C LEU A 148 -0.69 -0.13 15.29
N GLY A 149 0.44 -0.69 14.87
CA GLY A 149 0.71 -2.13 15.02
C GLY A 149 0.71 -2.57 16.48
N LEU A 150 1.35 -1.79 17.36
CA LEU A 150 1.30 -2.04 18.80
C LEU A 150 -0.12 -1.90 19.37
N THR A 151 -0.87 -0.90 18.92
CA THR A 151 -2.25 -0.66 19.37
C THR A 151 -3.16 -1.81 18.96
N VAL A 152 -3.08 -2.26 17.70
CA VAL A 152 -3.84 -3.41 17.19
C VAL A 152 -3.49 -4.66 18.00
N PHE A 153 -2.20 -4.93 18.23
CA PHE A 153 -1.76 -6.08 19.01
C PHE A 153 -2.33 -6.07 20.45
N ILE A 154 -2.30 -4.91 21.13
CA ILE A 154 -2.85 -4.76 22.47
C ILE A 154 -4.37 -4.96 22.46
N LEU A 155 -5.08 -4.30 21.54
CA LEU A 155 -6.53 -4.40 21.43
C LEU A 155 -7.00 -5.83 21.12
N ASP A 156 -6.31 -6.51 20.22
CA ASP A 156 -6.58 -7.91 19.87
C ASP A 156 -6.41 -8.84 21.08
N THR A 157 -5.32 -8.63 21.84
CA THR A 157 -5.03 -9.43 23.05
C THR A 157 -6.08 -9.29 24.15
N ILE A 158 -6.73 -8.12 24.27
CA ILE A 158 -7.75 -7.86 25.31
C ILE A 158 -9.17 -8.05 24.81
N SER A 159 -9.38 -8.26 23.51
CA SER A 159 -10.72 -8.43 22.96
C SER A 159 -11.24 -9.84 23.24
N ASP A 160 -12.50 -9.94 23.67
CA ASP A 160 -13.16 -11.25 23.90
C ASP A 160 -13.70 -11.88 22.59
N GLY A 161 -13.29 -11.35 21.43
CA GLY A 161 -13.59 -11.89 20.10
C GLY A 161 -14.27 -10.92 19.12
N PRO A 162 -14.70 -11.43 17.95
CA PRO A 162 -15.10 -10.61 16.79
C PRO A 162 -16.39 -9.79 16.96
N SER A 163 -17.17 -10.06 18.00
CA SER A 163 -18.42 -9.35 18.32
C SER A 163 -18.22 -8.22 19.34
N ASP A 164 -17.00 -8.03 19.85
CA ASP A 164 -16.71 -6.96 20.79
C ASP A 164 -16.75 -5.58 20.11
N SER A 165 -17.17 -4.58 20.87
CA SER A 165 -17.10 -3.16 20.53
C SER A 165 -15.71 -2.69 20.11
N LEU A 166 -14.64 -3.31 20.63
CA LEU A 166 -13.26 -3.05 20.23
C LEU A 166 -12.92 -3.52 18.82
N CYS A 167 -13.70 -4.46 18.27
CA CYS A 167 -13.44 -5.02 16.94
C CYS A 167 -13.43 -3.91 15.88
N PHE A 168 -14.34 -2.94 15.98
CA PHE A 168 -14.35 -1.75 15.11
C PHE A 168 -13.00 -1.02 15.08
N LEU A 169 -12.39 -0.78 16.25
CA LEU A 169 -11.09 -0.10 16.35
C LEU A 169 -9.97 -0.95 15.76
N ILE A 170 -10.01 -2.26 15.99
CA ILE A 170 -9.05 -3.22 15.41
C ILE A 170 -9.09 -3.14 13.88
N TYR A 171 -10.27 -3.18 13.26
CA TYR A 171 -10.41 -3.06 11.81
C TYR A 171 -9.92 -1.70 11.29
N LEU A 172 -10.29 -0.60 11.96
CA LEU A 172 -9.90 0.75 11.55
C LEU A 172 -8.36 0.91 11.57
N PHE A 173 -7.73 0.51 12.66
CA PHE A 173 -6.29 0.64 12.83
C PHE A 173 -5.49 -0.36 11.98
N SER A 174 -6.02 -1.57 11.76
CA SER A 174 -5.45 -2.53 10.80
C SER A 174 -5.52 -1.98 9.38
N GLY A 175 -6.62 -1.32 9.02
CA GLY A 175 -6.77 -0.61 7.75
C GLY A 175 -5.73 0.49 7.57
N PHE A 176 -5.53 1.34 8.58
CA PHE A 176 -4.48 2.36 8.56
C PHE A 176 -3.08 1.76 8.43
N PHE A 177 -2.79 0.73 9.22
CA PHE A 177 -1.51 0.05 9.20
C PHE A 177 -1.19 -0.52 7.80
N LEU A 178 -2.14 -1.22 7.19
CA LEU A 178 -1.98 -1.80 5.86
C LEU A 178 -1.81 -0.74 4.76
N VAL A 179 -2.49 0.40 4.86
CA VAL A 179 -2.24 1.54 3.96
C VAL A 179 -0.82 2.07 4.11
N LEU A 180 -0.30 2.21 5.33
CA LEU A 180 1.09 2.63 5.55
C LEU A 180 2.10 1.62 5.00
N CYS A 181 1.79 0.32 5.09
CA CYS A 181 2.58 -0.74 4.45
C CYS A 181 2.74 -0.56 2.94
N VAL A 182 1.77 0.06 2.24
CA VAL A 182 1.91 0.41 0.81
C VAL A 182 3.06 1.40 0.60
N GLY A 183 3.19 2.40 1.47
CA GLY A 183 4.29 3.35 1.41
C GLY A 183 5.65 2.67 1.60
N PHE A 184 5.74 1.78 2.59
CA PHE A 184 6.97 1.01 2.81
C PHE A 184 7.25 0.00 1.69
N LEU A 185 6.22 -0.60 1.09
CA LEU A 185 6.38 -1.46 -0.09
C LEU A 185 7.04 -0.68 -1.22
N LEU A 186 6.54 0.52 -1.53
CA LEU A 186 7.14 1.38 -2.55
C LEU A 186 8.58 1.76 -2.20
N GLN A 187 8.85 2.08 -0.94
CA GLN A 187 10.21 2.35 -0.47
C GLN A 187 11.13 1.12 -0.58
N GLY A 188 10.65 -0.08 -0.26
CA GLY A 188 11.41 -1.32 -0.39
C GLY A 188 11.73 -1.64 -1.85
N LEU A 189 10.79 -1.41 -2.75
CA LEU A 189 11.02 -1.50 -4.20
C LEU A 189 12.02 -0.45 -4.69
N ALA A 190 11.99 0.76 -4.13
CA ALA A 190 12.97 1.80 -4.44
C ALA A 190 14.39 1.42 -3.99
N VAL A 191 14.53 0.77 -2.83
CA VAL A 191 15.80 0.19 -2.37
C VAL A 191 16.29 -0.86 -3.36
N LEU A 192 15.41 -1.76 -3.83
CA LEU A 192 15.79 -2.76 -4.84
C LEU A 192 16.27 -2.11 -6.15
N HIS A 193 15.60 -1.05 -6.63
CA HIS A 193 16.06 -0.29 -7.80
C HIS A 193 17.43 0.35 -7.58
N ALA A 194 17.64 0.92 -6.40
CA ALA A 194 18.91 1.52 -6.00
C ALA A 194 20.04 0.48 -5.99
N LEU A 195 19.83 -0.68 -5.37
CA LEU A 195 20.83 -1.74 -5.25
C LEU A 195 21.15 -2.44 -6.57
N THR A 196 20.19 -2.50 -7.49
CA THR A 196 20.37 -3.16 -8.80
C THR A 196 20.84 -2.23 -9.89
N ARG A 197 21.01 -0.93 -9.59
CA ARG A 197 21.45 0.07 -10.56
C ARG A 197 22.83 -0.27 -11.11
N GLY A 198 22.97 -0.26 -12.43
CA GLY A 198 24.23 -0.56 -13.11
C GLY A 198 24.51 -2.06 -13.31
N MET A 199 23.66 -2.95 -12.77
CA MET A 199 23.77 -4.39 -13.04
C MET A 199 23.15 -4.71 -14.40
N GLY A 200 23.85 -5.46 -15.25
CA GLY A 200 23.28 -5.94 -16.53
C GLY A 200 22.05 -6.85 -16.35
N ALA A 201 21.92 -7.49 -15.19
CA ALA A 201 20.77 -8.33 -14.83
C ALA A 201 19.59 -7.56 -14.20
N GLN A 202 19.66 -6.24 -14.07
CA GLN A 202 18.65 -5.42 -13.39
C GLN A 202 17.21 -5.71 -13.85
N PRO A 203 16.89 -5.81 -15.17
CA PRO A 203 15.52 -6.09 -15.60
C PRO A 203 14.98 -7.43 -15.09
N PHE A 204 15.83 -8.47 -15.03
CA PHE A 204 15.45 -9.79 -14.55
C PHE A 204 15.21 -9.80 -13.04
N ILE A 205 16.05 -9.11 -12.27
CA ILE A 205 15.89 -9.00 -10.81
C ILE A 205 14.60 -8.25 -10.47
N LEU A 206 14.32 -7.14 -11.18
CA LEU A 206 13.10 -6.36 -10.98
C LEU A 206 11.86 -7.16 -11.41
N ALA A 207 11.88 -7.81 -12.57
CA ALA A 207 10.78 -8.65 -13.02
C ALA A 207 10.51 -9.80 -12.04
N GLY A 208 11.55 -10.51 -11.58
CA GLY A 208 11.43 -11.57 -10.59
C GLY A 208 10.86 -11.06 -9.26
N SER A 209 11.29 -9.88 -8.81
CA SER A 209 10.78 -9.26 -7.58
C SER A 209 9.32 -8.85 -7.68
N TYR A 210 8.91 -8.29 -8.83
CA TYR A 210 7.50 -8.00 -9.09
C TYR A 210 6.65 -9.26 -9.18
N MET A 211 7.18 -10.33 -9.79
CA MET A 211 6.51 -11.63 -9.79
C MET A 211 6.36 -12.17 -8.37
N VAL A 212 7.38 -12.04 -7.51
CA VAL A 212 7.27 -12.45 -6.09
C VAL A 212 6.19 -11.66 -5.38
N VAL A 213 6.15 -10.34 -5.58
CA VAL A 213 5.09 -9.49 -5.03
C VAL A 213 3.74 -9.99 -5.54
N LEU A 214 3.52 -10.13 -6.84
CA LEU A 214 2.21 -10.47 -7.41
C LEU A 214 1.73 -11.90 -7.10
N VAL A 215 2.61 -12.89 -7.13
CA VAL A 215 2.26 -14.31 -6.98
C VAL A 215 2.08 -14.69 -5.51
N PHE A 216 2.93 -14.18 -4.62
CA PHE A 216 2.90 -14.53 -3.19
C PHE A 216 2.15 -13.51 -2.35
N GLN A 217 1.11 -12.86 -2.90
CA GLN A 217 0.29 -11.92 -2.13
C GLN A 217 -0.40 -12.63 -0.96
N PRO A 218 -0.50 -11.99 0.23
CA PRO A 218 0.06 -10.68 0.60
C PRO A 218 1.52 -10.75 1.08
N PHE A 219 2.05 -11.94 1.38
CA PHE A 219 3.35 -12.14 2.02
C PHE A 219 4.53 -11.55 1.24
N GLY A 220 4.55 -11.70 -0.09
CA GLY A 220 5.57 -11.11 -0.95
C GLY A 220 5.62 -9.58 -0.83
N ALA A 221 4.45 -8.93 -0.80
CA ALA A 221 4.38 -7.49 -0.53
C ALA A 221 4.84 -7.13 0.88
N MET A 222 4.52 -7.94 1.90
CA MET A 222 4.97 -7.71 3.26
C MET A 222 6.50 -7.76 3.40
N VAL A 223 7.17 -8.66 2.68
CA VAL A 223 8.65 -8.73 2.67
C VAL A 223 9.25 -7.41 2.20
N PHE A 224 8.77 -6.87 1.08
CA PHE A 224 9.26 -5.58 0.58
C PHE A 224 8.85 -4.41 1.47
N ALA A 225 7.66 -4.45 2.06
CA ALA A 225 7.26 -3.45 3.04
C ALA A 225 8.18 -3.48 4.28
N ALA A 226 8.57 -4.66 4.76
CA ALA A 226 9.52 -4.79 5.86
C ALA A 226 10.90 -4.23 5.49
N ILE A 227 11.39 -4.51 4.28
CA ILE A 227 12.64 -3.92 3.77
C ILE A 227 12.55 -2.39 3.73
N GLY A 228 11.47 -1.84 3.19
CA GLY A 228 11.27 -0.40 3.10
C GLY A 228 11.12 0.27 4.46
N PHE A 229 10.48 -0.39 5.42
CA PHE A 229 10.43 0.06 6.81
C PHE A 229 11.85 0.07 7.41
N ALA A 230 12.57 -1.06 7.32
CA ALA A 230 13.92 -1.22 7.86
C ALA A 230 14.93 -0.23 7.27
N GLU A 231 14.78 0.15 6.00
CA GLU A 231 15.66 1.11 5.31
C GLU A 231 15.83 2.42 6.09
N ARG A 232 14.78 2.86 6.80
CA ARG A 232 14.84 4.09 7.60
C ARG A 232 15.90 4.04 8.71
N TRP A 233 16.13 2.88 9.31
CA TRP A 233 17.09 2.70 10.41
C TRP A 233 18.42 2.12 9.93
N ALA A 234 18.37 1.18 9.00
CA ALA A 234 19.55 0.52 8.46
C ALA A 234 20.31 1.41 7.48
N ASN A 235 19.61 2.32 6.78
CA ASN A 235 20.16 3.23 5.78
C ASN A 235 21.00 2.45 4.74
N PHE A 236 20.44 1.36 4.22
CA PHE A 236 21.14 0.44 3.34
C PHE A 236 21.70 1.18 2.12
N ARG A 237 20.96 2.14 1.56
CA ARG A 237 21.41 2.91 0.40
C ARG A 237 22.69 3.70 0.63
N GLU A 238 22.88 4.27 1.81
CA GLU A 238 24.13 4.98 2.15
C GLU A 238 25.27 3.99 2.35
N ARG A 239 25.01 2.86 3.03
CA ARG A 239 26.01 1.82 3.30
C ARG A 239 26.52 1.10 2.06
N PHE A 240 25.67 0.96 1.04
CA PHE A 240 26.03 0.38 -0.25
C PHE A 240 26.53 1.44 -1.25
N GLY A 241 26.77 2.68 -0.82
CA GLY A 241 27.36 3.74 -1.63
C GLY A 241 26.46 4.31 -2.71
N VAL A 242 25.16 4.00 -2.69
CA VAL A 242 24.20 4.45 -3.72
C VAL A 242 24.00 5.97 -3.68
N ASP A 243 24.09 6.57 -2.50
CA ASP A 243 23.94 8.03 -2.32
C ASP A 243 25.28 8.79 -2.46
N LEU A 244 26.44 8.11 -2.45
CA LEU A 244 27.76 8.72 -2.65
C LEU A 244 28.05 9.03 -4.12
N ASP A 245 27.46 8.27 -5.04
CA ASP A 245 27.61 8.47 -6.49
C ASP A 245 26.97 9.79 -6.97
N THR A 246 26.08 10.38 -6.17
CA THR A 246 25.44 11.68 -6.51
C THR A 246 26.23 12.92 -6.09
N SER A 247 27.20 12.81 -5.19
CA SER A 247 28.00 13.97 -4.75
C SER A 247 29.25 14.21 -5.60
N MET A 248 29.48 13.40 -6.64
CA MET A 248 30.58 13.59 -7.60
C MET A 248 30.10 14.09 -8.98
N GLU A 249 28.78 14.27 -9.17
CA GLU A 249 28.17 14.82 -10.40
C GLU A 249 27.75 16.30 -10.26
N ASP A 250 27.97 16.91 -9.09
CA ASP A 250 27.83 18.36 -8.84
C ASP A 250 29.21 19.05 -8.85
#